data_AF-A0A3D8TQR6-F1
#
_entry.id   AF-A0A3D8TQR6-F1
#
_cell.length_a   1.000
_cell.length_b   1.000
_cell.length_c   1.000
_cell.angle_alpha   90.00
_cell.angle_beta   90.00
_cell.angle_gamma   90.00
#
_symmetry.space_group_name_H-M   'P 1'
#
loop_
_entity.id
_entity.type
_entity.pdbx_description
1 polymer ?
#
loop_
_entity_poly.entity_id
_entity_poly.type
_entity_poly.pdbx_seq_one_letter_code
_entity_poly.pdbx_strand_id
1 'polypeptide(L)'
;MKKSLARLSIVSLILTLVMSAVFPRGGEAEFQTNPRTTKQAQPAIENTVTPPILDKIRDDALYFSGRADPGKEVFILIARVDGLEIVARTKASSTGYFIVAIPNDLLPLTLYQKFYAAVMDASGGKYLSNKQLVQDTTPPEAKPLKQTFKQGSAVPKDPRQFLTDIYDNAGIGPENLTVTYDPEPDFSKPGAQEVGVRLTDKAGNQTLIRVPVEVTAYQTPVLNKIKDQDTAFTGQAEPGLTVSILDAKQQEVARAKADANGQFSVTIPTAKRPLTPYQAYVAVSIDDAGNKTPVSNKQLVQDTTPPEAKPLKQTFKQGEAAPKDPRQLLTDIYDNAGIGSENLTVTYETAPDFTELGAQVVTVKLTDKAGNQTLIGVPIEVVTRESCIGSSTGSENISAGTGGSQQLENHFFESENVIQVQKLASQPKSQWHIRERTLPSTGDRAMDGAVALGVFLLLATSTLWIYRRKQRKSMNE
;
A
#
# COMPACT_ATOMS: atom_id res chain seq x y z
N MET A 1 -24.76 22.73 -65.48
CA MET A 1 -25.25 24.10 -65.78
C MET A 1 -24.27 25.11 -65.16
N LYS A 2 -23.83 26.08 -65.99
CA LYS A 2 -23.21 27.41 -65.75
C LYS A 2 -23.02 27.86 -64.28
N LYS A 3 -21.99 28.58 -63.82
CA LYS A 3 -20.78 29.31 -64.33
C LYS A 3 -20.03 29.81 -63.05
N SER A 4 -18.70 29.60 -62.87
CA SER A 4 -17.57 30.57 -63.03
C SER A 4 -17.66 31.86 -62.19
N LEU A 5 -16.70 32.42 -61.41
CA LEU A 5 -15.22 32.60 -61.47
C LEU A 5 -14.72 32.97 -60.04
N ALA A 6 -13.60 32.44 -59.49
CA ALA A 6 -12.17 32.84 -59.62
C ALA A 6 -11.87 34.27 -59.09
N ARG A 7 -10.82 34.59 -58.28
CA ARG A 7 -9.38 34.21 -58.22
C ARG A 7 -8.82 34.55 -56.82
N LEU A 8 -8.01 33.73 -56.14
CA LEU A 8 -6.60 33.33 -56.32
C LEU A 8 -5.57 34.25 -55.62
N SER A 9 -4.78 33.62 -54.74
CA SER A 9 -3.63 34.08 -53.94
C SER A 9 -2.52 34.80 -54.71
N ILE A 10 -1.57 35.43 -54.00
CA ILE A 10 -0.13 35.03 -53.99
C ILE A 10 0.68 35.92 -53.01
N VAL A 11 1.51 35.26 -52.21
CA VAL A 11 2.59 35.79 -51.35
C VAL A 11 3.93 35.38 -51.97
N SER A 12 4.91 36.29 -52.03
CA SER A 12 6.39 36.13 -52.20
C SER A 12 6.96 37.21 -53.13
N LEU A 13 8.19 37.71 -53.08
CA LEU A 13 9.38 37.62 -52.21
C LEU A 13 10.49 38.48 -52.92
N ILE A 14 11.30 39.24 -52.16
CA ILE A 14 12.70 39.73 -52.41
C ILE A 14 13.04 40.60 -53.66
N LEU A 15 13.73 41.73 -53.47
CA LEU A 15 15.11 42.00 -53.98
C LEU A 15 15.73 43.32 -53.45
N THR A 16 17.02 43.25 -53.08
CA THR A 16 17.92 44.34 -52.66
C THR A 16 18.91 44.67 -53.79
N LEU A 17 19.22 45.95 -54.05
CA LEU A 17 20.60 46.41 -54.37
C LEU A 17 20.75 47.96 -54.36
N VAL A 18 22.01 48.38 -54.38
CA VAL A 18 22.66 49.59 -53.83
C VAL A 18 23.24 50.50 -54.95
N MET A 19 23.43 51.80 -54.67
CA MET A 19 24.59 52.69 -55.02
C MET A 19 24.12 54.17 -55.15
N SER A 20 24.52 55.09 -54.24
CA SER A 20 25.73 55.97 -54.24
C SER A 20 25.47 57.31 -54.98
N ALA A 21 25.95 58.49 -54.59
CA ALA A 21 27.17 58.84 -53.86
C ALA A 21 27.20 60.34 -53.41
N VAL A 22 28.17 60.66 -52.53
CA VAL A 22 28.98 61.91 -52.43
C VAL A 22 28.46 63.11 -51.59
N PHE A 23 29.28 63.44 -50.56
CA PHE A 23 29.31 64.67 -49.74
C PHE A 23 29.89 65.89 -50.50
N PRO A 24 29.68 67.12 -50.01
CA PRO A 24 30.79 67.77 -49.30
C PRO A 24 30.43 68.51 -48.00
N ARG A 25 31.52 68.80 -47.26
CA ARG A 25 31.68 69.55 -46.01
C ARG A 25 31.64 71.08 -46.21
N GLY A 26 31.47 71.77 -45.08
CA GLY A 26 31.98 73.14 -44.82
C GLY A 26 30.83 74.13 -44.60
N GLY A 27 30.82 75.02 -43.62
CA GLY A 27 31.81 75.45 -42.65
C GLY A 27 31.34 76.81 -42.13
N GLU A 28 31.42 76.98 -40.80
CA GLU A 28 31.60 78.24 -40.06
C GLU A 28 30.59 79.40 -40.17
N ALA A 29 30.52 80.09 -39.03
CA ALA A 29 29.55 81.09 -38.62
C ALA A 29 29.91 82.50 -39.15
N GLU A 30 28.92 83.40 -39.22
CA GLU A 30 29.05 84.74 -38.62
C GLU A 30 27.74 85.55 -38.57
N PHE A 31 27.49 86.05 -37.36
CA PHE A 31 26.95 87.34 -36.92
C PHE A 31 25.96 88.16 -37.76
N GLN A 32 24.76 88.28 -37.17
CA GLN A 32 23.99 89.50 -36.88
C GLN A 32 24.03 90.68 -37.86
N THR A 33 22.87 90.97 -38.44
CA THR A 33 22.28 92.32 -38.37
C THR A 33 20.78 92.23 -38.05
N ASN A 34 20.38 92.74 -36.89
CA ASN A 34 19.03 93.24 -36.61
C ASN A 34 19.02 94.74 -36.99
N PRO A 35 17.90 95.50 -37.08
CA PRO A 35 16.50 95.14 -36.77
C PRO A 35 15.44 95.74 -37.74
N ARG A 36 14.20 95.22 -37.71
CA ARG A 36 13.00 96.04 -37.45
C ARG A 36 11.74 95.18 -37.35
N THR A 37 11.11 95.34 -36.20
CA THR A 37 9.78 94.93 -35.74
C THR A 37 8.68 95.03 -36.80
N THR A 38 8.09 93.88 -37.13
CA THR A 38 6.66 93.73 -37.35
C THR A 38 6.10 92.92 -36.19
N LYS A 39 5.13 93.50 -35.47
CA LYS A 39 4.24 92.76 -34.57
C LYS A 39 3.51 91.70 -35.39
N GLN A 40 4.05 90.48 -35.45
CA GLN A 40 3.25 89.31 -35.78
C GLN A 40 2.53 88.90 -34.50
N ALA A 41 1.20 88.89 -34.58
CA ALA A 41 0.36 88.25 -33.60
C ALA A 41 0.86 86.82 -33.39
N GLN A 42 1.27 86.55 -32.16
CA GLN A 42 1.58 85.21 -31.69
C GLN A 42 0.31 84.36 -31.91
N PRO A 43 0.38 83.21 -32.62
CA PRO A 43 -0.79 82.35 -32.72
C PRO A 43 -1.18 81.95 -31.30
N ALA A 44 -2.46 82.07 -30.97
CA ALA A 44 -3.01 81.61 -29.71
C ALA A 44 -2.52 80.18 -29.48
N ILE A 45 -1.87 79.94 -28.34
CA ILE A 45 -1.60 78.60 -27.87
C ILE A 45 -2.99 78.01 -27.65
N GLU A 46 -3.43 77.17 -28.58
CA GLU A 46 -4.65 76.39 -28.43
C GLU A 46 -4.43 75.57 -27.16
N ASN A 47 -5.14 75.95 -26.08
CA ASN A 47 -5.07 75.28 -24.79
C ASN A 47 -5.67 73.88 -24.95
N THR A 48 -4.91 72.97 -25.53
CA THR A 48 -5.31 71.59 -25.73
C THR A 48 -5.28 70.90 -24.37
N VAL A 49 -6.47 70.67 -23.82
CA VAL A 49 -6.62 69.96 -22.55
C VAL A 49 -6.32 68.49 -22.78
N THR A 50 -5.34 67.94 -22.05
CA THR A 50 -5.02 66.52 -22.17
C THR A 50 -5.96 65.67 -21.29
N PRO A 51 -6.45 64.52 -21.78
CA PRO A 51 -7.23 63.62 -20.95
C PRO A 51 -6.43 63.17 -19.72
N PRO A 52 -7.04 63.11 -18.53
CA PRO A 52 -6.35 62.68 -17.33
C PRO A 52 -6.02 61.19 -17.41
N ILE A 53 -5.03 60.77 -16.63
CA ILE A 53 -4.68 59.39 -16.40
C ILE A 53 -5.12 59.06 -14.97
N LEU A 54 -5.95 58.04 -14.82
CA LEU A 54 -6.29 57.44 -13.52
C LEU A 54 -5.42 56.21 -13.34
N ASP A 55 -4.71 56.13 -12.21
CA ASP A 55 -3.88 54.98 -11.87
C ASP A 55 -4.74 53.74 -11.59
N LYS A 56 -4.11 52.55 -11.58
CA LYS A 56 -4.80 51.30 -11.23
C LYS A 56 -5.36 51.41 -9.80
N ILE A 57 -6.60 50.96 -9.62
CA ILE A 57 -7.29 51.01 -8.35
C ILE A 57 -7.24 49.63 -7.72
N ARG A 58 -6.68 49.53 -6.52
CA ARG A 58 -6.67 48.32 -5.71
C ARG A 58 -7.92 48.28 -4.84
N ASP A 59 -8.38 47.09 -4.49
CA ASP A 59 -9.51 46.85 -3.60
C ASP A 59 -9.31 47.37 -2.16
N ASP A 60 -8.05 47.41 -1.71
CA ASP A 60 -7.61 47.98 -0.43
C ASP A 60 -7.24 49.48 -0.51
N ALA A 61 -7.45 50.13 -1.66
CA ALA A 61 -7.09 51.53 -1.85
C ALA A 61 -7.90 52.45 -0.94
N LEU A 62 -7.23 53.44 -0.35
CA LEU A 62 -7.87 54.53 0.42
C LEU A 62 -7.89 55.86 -0.34
N TYR A 63 -7.19 55.94 -1.47
CA TYR A 63 -7.08 57.14 -2.30
C TYR A 63 -7.15 56.78 -3.78
N PHE A 64 -7.75 57.66 -4.58
CA PHE A 64 -7.54 57.70 -6.02
C PHE A 64 -6.31 58.55 -6.34
N SER A 65 -5.50 58.12 -7.31
CA SER A 65 -4.33 58.87 -7.78
C SER A 65 -4.22 58.87 -9.30
N GLY A 66 -3.45 59.81 -9.83
CA GLY A 66 -3.17 59.86 -11.26
C GLY A 66 -2.51 61.14 -11.71
N ARG A 67 -2.61 61.41 -13.02
CA ARG A 67 -2.06 62.61 -13.66
C ARG A 67 -3.09 63.38 -14.47
N ALA A 68 -2.94 64.69 -14.52
CA ALA A 68 -3.71 65.60 -15.35
C ALA A 68 -2.88 66.86 -15.65
N ASP A 69 -3.36 67.73 -16.54
CA ASP A 69 -2.71 69.02 -16.78
C ASP A 69 -2.56 69.81 -15.46
N PRO A 70 -1.38 70.40 -15.18
CA PRO A 70 -1.12 71.10 -13.92
C PRO A 70 -2.17 72.16 -13.57
N GLY A 71 -2.66 72.12 -12.33
CA GLY A 71 -3.64 73.09 -11.83
C GLY A 71 -5.07 72.90 -12.33
N LYS A 72 -5.39 71.88 -13.15
CA LYS A 72 -6.77 71.57 -13.52
C LYS A 72 -7.54 70.90 -12.39
N GLU A 73 -8.84 71.16 -12.35
CA GLU A 73 -9.77 70.40 -11.50
C GLU A 73 -9.99 69.01 -12.10
N VAL A 74 -9.90 67.99 -11.25
CA VAL A 74 -10.07 66.58 -11.59
C VAL A 74 -11.28 66.04 -10.84
N PHE A 75 -12.18 65.42 -11.59
CA PHE A 75 -13.36 64.74 -11.07
C PHE A 75 -13.14 63.23 -11.16
N ILE A 76 -13.35 62.50 -10.06
CA ILE A 76 -13.40 61.05 -10.09
C ILE A 76 -14.86 60.65 -10.27
N LEU A 77 -15.10 59.78 -11.26
CA LEU A 77 -16.41 59.29 -11.60
C LEU A 77 -16.49 57.79 -11.44
N ILE A 78 -17.61 57.32 -10.90
CA ILE A 78 -17.99 55.92 -10.87
C ILE A 78 -19.03 55.63 -11.96
N ALA A 79 -18.96 54.46 -12.59
CA ALA A 79 -20.03 54.02 -13.49
C ALA A 79 -21.12 53.29 -12.72
N ARG A 80 -22.33 53.85 -12.77
CA ARG A 80 -23.57 53.29 -12.28
C ARG A 80 -24.45 52.83 -13.45
N VAL A 81 -25.64 52.32 -13.15
CA VAL A 81 -26.61 51.85 -14.18
C VAL A 81 -27.19 53.03 -14.96
N ASP A 82 -27.36 54.17 -14.31
CA ASP A 82 -27.94 55.42 -14.81
C ASP A 82 -26.91 56.38 -15.43
N GLY A 83 -25.61 56.09 -15.32
CA GLY A 83 -24.55 56.87 -15.97
C GLY A 83 -23.29 57.00 -15.13
N LEU A 84 -22.53 58.08 -15.39
CA LEU A 84 -21.33 58.43 -14.63
C LEU A 84 -21.69 59.41 -13.51
N GLU A 85 -21.42 59.03 -12.27
CA GLU A 85 -21.64 59.83 -11.07
C GLU A 85 -20.29 60.36 -10.55
N ILE A 86 -20.23 61.63 -10.12
CA ILE A 86 -19.02 62.20 -9.52
C ILE A 86 -18.96 61.80 -8.05
N VAL A 87 -17.89 61.12 -7.65
CA VAL A 87 -17.69 60.63 -6.28
C VAL A 87 -16.63 61.40 -5.52
N ALA A 88 -15.65 61.98 -6.21
CA ALA A 88 -14.61 62.77 -5.58
C ALA A 88 -14.15 63.91 -6.49
N ARG A 89 -13.60 64.97 -5.88
CA ARG A 89 -13.11 66.16 -6.58
C ARG A 89 -11.77 66.57 -5.99
N THR A 90 -10.83 66.91 -6.84
CA THR A 90 -9.49 67.37 -6.42
C THR A 90 -8.89 68.29 -7.48
N LYS A 91 -7.70 68.81 -7.22
CA LYS A 91 -6.95 69.66 -8.16
C LYS A 91 -5.58 69.05 -8.41
N ALA A 92 -5.17 68.99 -9.68
CA ALA A 92 -3.83 68.56 -10.03
C ALA A 92 -2.79 69.57 -9.51
N SER A 93 -1.71 69.05 -8.93
CA SER A 93 -0.57 69.84 -8.46
C SER A 93 0.11 70.60 -9.61
N SER A 94 1.07 71.46 -9.28
CA SER A 94 1.94 72.12 -10.27
C SER A 94 2.78 71.14 -11.10
N THR A 95 2.95 69.90 -10.63
CA THR A 95 3.63 68.81 -11.34
C THR A 95 2.67 67.90 -12.11
N GLY A 96 1.36 68.19 -12.08
CA GLY A 96 0.33 67.44 -12.80
C GLY A 96 -0.16 66.18 -12.09
N TYR A 97 0.25 65.93 -10.84
CA TYR A 97 -0.23 64.78 -10.06
C TYR A 97 -1.46 65.16 -9.25
N PHE A 98 -2.39 64.21 -9.09
CA PHE A 98 -3.48 64.35 -8.13
C PHE A 98 -3.58 63.13 -7.22
N ILE A 99 -4.06 63.38 -6.01
CA ILE A 99 -4.48 62.36 -5.04
C ILE A 99 -5.75 62.86 -4.35
N VAL A 100 -6.69 61.97 -4.10
CA VAL A 100 -7.93 62.29 -3.40
C VAL A 100 -8.44 61.09 -2.62
N ALA A 101 -8.89 61.30 -1.39
CA ALA A 101 -9.41 60.22 -0.55
C ALA A 101 -10.64 59.58 -1.20
N ILE A 102 -10.75 58.26 -1.08
CA ILE A 102 -11.95 57.53 -1.49
C ILE A 102 -13.04 57.84 -0.45
N PRO A 103 -14.24 58.26 -0.89
CA PRO A 103 -15.37 58.47 0.01
C PRO A 103 -15.67 57.24 0.88
N ASN A 104 -15.97 57.45 2.16
CA ASN A 104 -16.20 56.37 3.13
C ASN A 104 -17.40 55.48 2.75
N ASP A 105 -18.40 56.02 2.06
CA ASP A 105 -19.57 55.30 1.56
C ASP A 105 -19.26 54.37 0.38
N LEU A 106 -18.06 54.48 -0.21
CA LEU A 106 -17.57 53.55 -1.23
C LEU A 106 -16.62 52.49 -0.66
N LEU A 107 -16.25 52.56 0.63
CA LEU A 107 -15.35 51.60 1.26
C LEU A 107 -16.13 50.47 1.97
N PRO A 108 -15.71 49.19 1.83
CA PRO A 108 -14.65 48.71 0.95
C PRO A 108 -15.07 48.76 -0.53
N LEU A 109 -14.09 48.95 -1.42
CA LEU A 109 -14.36 48.99 -2.85
C LEU A 109 -14.87 47.65 -3.35
N THR A 110 -15.89 47.67 -4.21
CA THR A 110 -16.40 46.46 -4.85
C THR A 110 -15.51 46.07 -6.02
N LEU A 111 -15.14 44.79 -6.12
CA LEU A 111 -14.35 44.28 -7.24
C LEU A 111 -15.02 44.56 -8.59
N TYR A 112 -14.19 44.86 -9.60
CA TYR A 112 -14.62 45.21 -10.96
C TYR A 112 -15.52 46.45 -11.08
N GLN A 113 -15.68 47.22 -10.00
CA GLN A 113 -16.29 48.54 -10.07
C GLN A 113 -15.46 49.45 -10.98
N LYS A 114 -16.14 50.24 -11.81
CA LYS A 114 -15.53 51.00 -12.91
C LYS A 114 -15.40 52.46 -12.51
N PHE A 115 -14.19 52.99 -12.64
CA PHE A 115 -13.88 54.39 -12.38
C PHE A 115 -13.22 55.08 -13.57
N TYR A 116 -13.41 56.39 -13.61
CA TYR A 116 -12.82 57.30 -14.60
C TYR A 116 -12.36 58.57 -13.88
N ALA A 117 -11.32 59.23 -14.39
CA ALA A 117 -11.02 60.60 -14.07
C ALA A 117 -11.54 61.51 -15.20
N ALA A 118 -11.96 62.72 -14.89
CA ALA A 118 -12.31 63.73 -15.88
C ALA A 118 -11.69 65.07 -15.57
N VAL A 119 -11.35 65.81 -16.63
CA VAL A 119 -11.07 67.24 -16.58
C VAL A 119 -12.01 67.96 -17.54
N MET A 120 -12.24 69.25 -17.27
CA MET A 120 -13.02 70.12 -18.15
C MET A 120 -12.14 71.19 -18.79
N ASP A 121 -12.42 71.53 -20.05
CA ASP A 121 -11.86 72.71 -20.69
C ASP A 121 -12.64 74.00 -20.33
N ALA A 122 -12.14 75.15 -20.80
CA ALA A 122 -12.76 76.44 -20.54
C ALA A 122 -14.11 76.64 -21.28
N SER A 123 -14.40 75.80 -22.28
CA SER A 123 -15.67 75.76 -23.03
C SER A 123 -16.69 74.75 -22.47
N GLY A 124 -16.34 74.02 -21.40
CA GLY A 124 -17.19 72.98 -20.80
C GLY A 124 -17.08 71.59 -21.44
N GLY A 125 -16.14 71.38 -22.36
CA GLY A 125 -15.81 70.07 -22.93
C GLY A 125 -15.22 69.15 -21.86
N LYS A 126 -15.69 67.89 -21.83
CA LYS A 126 -15.31 66.88 -20.83
C LYS A 126 -14.36 65.84 -21.43
N TYR A 127 -13.21 65.67 -20.81
CA TYR A 127 -12.18 64.71 -21.22
C TYR A 127 -12.04 63.63 -20.17
N LEU A 128 -12.35 62.38 -20.55
CA LEU A 128 -12.31 61.23 -19.67
C LEU A 128 -10.98 60.49 -19.78
N SER A 129 -10.50 59.94 -18.67
CA SER A 129 -9.45 58.93 -18.65
C SER A 129 -9.94 57.62 -19.27
N ASN A 130 -9.00 56.72 -19.51
CA ASN A 130 -9.33 55.32 -19.69
C ASN A 130 -10.05 54.78 -18.43
N LYS A 131 -10.92 53.79 -18.66
CA LYS A 131 -11.65 53.06 -17.61
C LYS A 131 -10.67 52.28 -16.72
N GLN A 132 -10.73 52.49 -15.41
CA GLN A 132 -10.05 51.65 -14.43
C GLN A 132 -11.05 50.76 -13.71
N LEU A 133 -10.66 49.50 -13.51
CA LEU A 133 -11.41 48.54 -12.71
C LEU A 133 -10.72 48.41 -11.36
N VAL A 134 -11.50 48.26 -10.29
CA VAL A 134 -10.97 47.81 -9.00
C VAL A 134 -10.36 46.42 -9.17
N GLN A 135 -9.08 46.32 -8.89
CA GLN A 135 -8.27 45.10 -8.97
C GLN A 135 -8.17 44.47 -7.59
N ASP A 136 -8.33 43.16 -7.57
CA ASP A 136 -8.15 42.36 -6.38
C ASP A 136 -6.67 42.18 -6.05
N THR A 137 -6.26 42.64 -4.87
CA THR A 137 -4.90 42.51 -4.35
C THR A 137 -4.87 41.90 -2.95
N THR A 138 -6.03 41.49 -2.43
CA THR A 138 -6.14 40.89 -1.10
C THR A 138 -5.99 39.38 -1.25
N PRO A 139 -4.99 38.75 -0.61
CA PRO A 139 -4.85 37.31 -0.69
C PRO A 139 -5.93 36.57 0.13
N PRO A 140 -6.25 35.32 -0.25
CA PRO A 140 -7.20 34.51 0.48
C PRO A 140 -6.69 34.15 1.88
N GLU A 141 -7.61 33.99 2.82
CA GLU A 141 -7.33 33.64 4.21
C GLU A 141 -7.99 32.32 4.62
N ALA A 142 -7.38 31.61 5.57
CA ALA A 142 -7.95 30.40 6.17
C ALA A 142 -7.29 30.10 7.53
N LYS A 143 -7.95 29.28 8.35
CA LYS A 143 -7.40 28.76 9.61
C LYS A 143 -7.00 27.29 9.49
N PRO A 144 -5.89 26.86 10.11
CA PRO A 144 -5.46 25.47 10.09
C PRO A 144 -6.39 24.56 10.90
N LEU A 145 -6.74 23.39 10.36
CA LEU A 145 -7.45 22.33 11.06
C LEU A 145 -6.49 21.17 11.35
N LYS A 146 -6.15 20.98 12.63
CA LYS A 146 -5.26 19.89 13.07
C LYS A 146 -5.88 18.52 12.76
N GLN A 147 -5.07 17.61 12.24
CA GLN A 147 -5.48 16.24 11.92
C GLN A 147 -4.49 15.20 12.43
N THR A 148 -4.94 13.95 12.47
CA THR A 148 -4.13 12.78 12.84
C THR A 148 -4.31 11.69 11.80
N PHE A 149 -3.19 11.09 11.39
CA PHE A 149 -3.15 10.00 10.42
C PHE A 149 -2.43 8.79 11.01
N LYS A 150 -2.63 7.63 10.39
CA LYS A 150 -1.77 6.46 10.60
C LYS A 150 -0.62 6.47 9.59
N GLN A 151 0.51 5.92 9.99
CA GLN A 151 1.64 5.75 9.08
C GLN A 151 1.22 5.01 7.80
N GLY A 152 1.58 5.56 6.63
CA GLY A 152 1.21 5.02 5.33
C GLY A 152 -0.21 5.39 4.87
N SER A 153 -0.95 6.22 5.62
CA SER A 153 -2.24 6.75 5.16
C SER A 153 -2.06 7.46 3.82
N ALA A 154 -3.02 7.27 2.91
CA ALA A 154 -3.04 8.00 1.66
C ALA A 154 -3.21 9.51 1.92
N VAL A 155 -2.47 10.32 1.17
CA VAL A 155 -2.68 11.77 1.14
C VAL A 155 -4.07 12.02 0.60
N PRO A 156 -4.97 12.70 1.34
CA PRO A 156 -6.31 12.86 0.83
C PRO A 156 -6.32 13.94 -0.27
N LYS A 157 -7.14 13.75 -1.29
CA LYS A 157 -7.01 14.46 -2.57
C LYS A 157 -7.36 15.93 -2.51
N ASP A 158 -8.23 16.33 -1.59
CA ASP A 158 -8.66 17.71 -1.42
C ASP A 158 -7.95 18.35 -0.22
N PRO A 159 -7.01 19.30 -0.43
CA PRO A 159 -6.33 19.98 0.65
C PRO A 159 -7.26 20.81 1.55
N ARG A 160 -8.46 21.16 1.07
CA ARG A 160 -9.42 21.98 1.84
C ARG A 160 -9.83 21.34 3.17
N GLN A 161 -9.75 20.01 3.29
CA GLN A 161 -9.99 19.30 4.55
C GLN A 161 -9.06 19.76 5.70
N PHE A 162 -7.89 20.32 5.39
CA PHE A 162 -6.92 20.80 6.37
C PHE A 162 -7.20 22.23 6.84
N LEU A 163 -8.27 22.85 6.35
CA LEU A 163 -8.58 24.24 6.56
C LEU A 163 -10.00 24.43 7.09
N THR A 164 -10.19 25.53 7.80
CA THR A 164 -11.48 26.07 8.25
C THR A 164 -11.51 27.56 8.00
N ASP A 165 -12.69 28.19 8.07
CA ASP A 165 -12.86 29.64 7.91
C ASP A 165 -12.17 30.21 6.65
N ILE A 166 -12.30 29.50 5.52
CA ILE A 166 -11.72 29.96 4.25
C ILE A 166 -12.51 31.19 3.78
N TYR A 167 -11.80 32.27 3.51
CA TYR A 167 -12.36 33.54 3.09
C TYR A 167 -11.53 34.17 1.97
N ASP A 168 -12.24 34.81 1.04
CA ASP A 168 -11.66 35.61 -0.02
C ASP A 168 -12.70 36.66 -0.45
N ASN A 169 -12.27 37.90 -0.72
CA ASN A 169 -13.12 39.02 -1.14
C ASN A 169 -13.73 38.80 -2.55
N ALA A 170 -13.06 38.06 -3.43
CA ALA A 170 -13.58 37.63 -4.74
C ALA A 170 -14.44 36.36 -4.64
N GLY A 171 -14.46 35.73 -3.46
CA GLY A 171 -15.27 34.57 -3.13
C GLY A 171 -14.50 33.24 -3.27
N ILE A 172 -15.01 32.20 -2.59
CA ILE A 172 -14.30 30.93 -2.39
C ILE A 172 -14.69 29.81 -3.38
N GLY A 173 -15.47 30.16 -4.41
CA GLY A 173 -15.91 29.22 -5.45
C GLY A 173 -14.72 28.60 -6.21
N PRO A 174 -14.88 27.40 -6.78
CA PRO A 174 -13.79 26.73 -7.52
C PRO A 174 -13.26 27.55 -8.71
N GLU A 175 -14.06 28.47 -9.24
CA GLU A 175 -13.68 29.42 -10.30
C GLU A 175 -12.83 30.60 -9.80
N ASN A 176 -12.82 30.84 -8.49
CA ASN A 176 -12.17 31.99 -7.86
C ASN A 176 -11.01 31.60 -6.93
N LEU A 177 -11.02 30.38 -6.37
CA LEU A 177 -10.02 29.93 -5.41
C LEU A 177 -9.49 28.52 -5.73
N THR A 178 -8.19 28.44 -5.99
CA THR A 178 -7.43 27.20 -6.12
C THR A 178 -6.73 26.87 -4.81
N VAL A 179 -6.83 25.63 -4.34
CA VAL A 179 -6.18 25.16 -3.11
C VAL A 179 -5.34 23.93 -3.43
N THR A 180 -4.05 23.99 -3.14
CA THR A 180 -3.08 22.91 -3.45
C THR A 180 -2.17 22.61 -2.25
N TYR A 181 -1.55 21.44 -2.24
CA TYR A 181 -0.42 21.18 -1.33
C TYR A 181 0.84 21.91 -1.78
N ASP A 182 1.68 22.30 -0.83
CA ASP A 182 3.00 22.88 -1.10
C ASP A 182 3.98 22.71 0.08
N PRO A 183 4.88 21.71 0.05
CA PRO A 183 4.94 20.60 -0.90
C PRO A 183 3.84 19.54 -0.65
N GLU A 184 3.73 18.54 -1.54
CA GLU A 184 2.90 17.35 -1.32
C GLU A 184 3.29 16.67 0.01
N PRO A 185 2.35 16.37 0.92
CA PRO A 185 2.66 15.78 2.21
C PRO A 185 3.07 14.30 2.08
N ASP A 186 3.83 13.79 3.05
CA ASP A 186 4.28 12.40 3.12
C ASP A 186 4.01 11.80 4.50
N PHE A 187 2.97 10.96 4.57
CA PHE A 187 2.57 10.27 5.80
C PHE A 187 3.25 8.90 5.97
N SER A 188 4.31 8.59 5.23
CA SER A 188 5.06 7.33 5.36
C SER A 188 5.87 7.23 6.66
N LYS A 189 6.13 8.35 7.34
CA LYS A 189 6.91 8.42 8.58
C LYS A 189 6.05 8.89 9.75
N PRO A 190 6.11 8.23 10.91
CA PRO A 190 5.39 8.68 12.10
C PRO A 190 6.03 9.93 12.72
N GLY A 191 5.26 10.61 13.56
CA GLY A 191 5.62 11.79 14.33
C GLY A 191 4.85 13.04 13.94
N ALA A 192 5.15 14.14 14.63
CA ALA A 192 4.63 15.47 14.33
C ALA A 192 5.21 15.99 13.01
N GLN A 193 4.34 16.46 12.13
CA GLN A 193 4.69 17.05 10.84
C GLN A 193 3.85 18.30 10.57
N GLU A 194 4.22 19.06 9.53
CA GLU A 194 3.41 20.16 9.02
C GLU A 194 3.03 19.90 7.55
N VAL A 195 1.76 20.11 7.23
CA VAL A 195 1.26 20.10 5.85
C VAL A 195 1.17 21.55 5.38
N GLY A 196 1.83 21.86 4.26
CA GLY A 196 1.70 23.15 3.60
C GLY A 196 0.50 23.14 2.66
N VAL A 197 -0.43 24.08 2.85
CA VAL A 197 -1.60 24.28 1.98
C VAL A 197 -1.55 25.68 1.40
N ARG A 198 -1.42 25.77 0.08
CA ARG A 198 -1.38 27.02 -0.67
C ARG A 198 -2.76 27.34 -1.21
N LEU A 199 -3.26 28.52 -0.87
CA LEU A 199 -4.45 29.13 -1.45
C LEU A 199 -3.99 30.12 -2.51
N THR A 200 -4.63 30.12 -3.67
CA THR A 200 -4.38 31.05 -4.76
C THR A 200 -5.70 31.51 -5.32
N ASP A 201 -5.98 32.81 -5.24
CA ASP A 201 -7.17 33.38 -5.84
C ASP A 201 -7.04 33.52 -7.37
N LYS A 202 -8.07 34.06 -8.01
CA LYS A 202 -8.12 34.29 -9.45
C LYS A 202 -7.22 35.42 -9.93
N ALA A 203 -6.97 36.41 -9.09
CA ALA A 203 -6.06 37.51 -9.39
C ALA A 203 -4.57 37.09 -9.26
N GLY A 204 -4.32 35.93 -8.65
CA GLY A 204 -3.01 35.35 -8.43
C GLY A 204 -2.40 35.71 -7.07
N ASN A 205 -3.16 36.29 -6.13
CA ASN A 205 -2.66 36.50 -4.78
C ASN A 205 -2.67 35.17 -4.02
N GLN A 206 -1.71 34.97 -3.12
CA GLN A 206 -1.43 33.67 -2.52
C GLN A 206 -1.19 33.74 -1.02
N THR A 207 -1.66 32.71 -0.32
CA THR A 207 -1.39 32.48 1.10
C THR A 207 -0.95 31.02 1.29
N LEU A 208 0.11 30.81 2.07
CA LEU A 208 0.57 29.48 2.48
C LEU A 208 0.26 29.25 3.95
N ILE A 209 -0.60 28.28 4.25
CA ILE A 209 -0.95 27.88 5.61
C ILE A 209 -0.17 26.62 5.97
N ARG A 210 0.47 26.61 7.15
CA ARG A 210 1.12 25.44 7.73
C ARG A 210 0.19 24.80 8.74
N VAL A 211 -0.22 23.57 8.48
CA VAL A 211 -1.19 22.84 9.29
C VAL A 211 -0.46 21.76 10.08
N PRO A 212 -0.46 21.79 11.42
CA PRO A 212 0.17 20.75 12.21
C PRO A 212 -0.63 19.44 12.09
N VAL A 213 0.07 18.35 11.80
CA VAL A 213 -0.50 17.00 11.72
C VAL A 213 0.33 16.04 12.56
N GLU A 214 -0.32 15.00 13.08
CA GLU A 214 0.34 13.93 13.81
C GLU A 214 0.19 12.61 13.03
N VAL A 215 1.30 11.95 12.71
CA VAL A 215 1.28 10.63 12.07
C VAL A 215 1.61 9.57 13.11
N THR A 216 0.66 8.74 13.46
CA THR A 216 0.83 7.70 14.49
C THR A 216 1.39 6.41 13.89
N ALA A 217 2.35 5.80 14.58
CA ALA A 217 2.86 4.48 14.22
C ALA A 217 1.82 3.37 14.53
N TYR A 218 2.02 2.20 13.95
CA TYR A 218 1.30 0.99 14.32
C TYR A 218 1.86 0.34 15.57
N GLN A 219 1.00 -0.34 16.34
CA GLN A 219 1.46 -1.26 17.37
C GLN A 219 1.95 -2.57 16.74
N THR A 220 3.13 -3.02 17.14
CA THR A 220 3.68 -4.31 16.71
C THR A 220 2.85 -5.45 17.33
N PRO A 221 2.41 -6.45 16.55
CA PRO A 221 1.73 -7.60 17.09
C PRO A 221 2.64 -8.41 18.03
N VAL A 222 2.03 -9.13 18.96
CA VAL A 222 2.71 -10.04 19.88
C VAL A 222 2.05 -11.41 19.78
N LEU A 223 2.85 -12.42 19.45
CA LEU A 223 2.42 -13.80 19.37
C LEU A 223 2.71 -14.52 20.69
N ASN A 224 1.71 -15.22 21.24
CA ASN A 224 1.86 -16.06 22.42
C ASN A 224 2.68 -17.32 22.10
N LYS A 225 3.13 -18.03 23.14
CA LYS A 225 3.80 -19.33 22.97
C LYS A 225 2.88 -20.29 22.21
N ILE A 226 3.49 -21.09 21.34
CA ILE A 226 2.80 -22.03 20.45
C ILE A 226 3.23 -23.44 20.83
N LYS A 227 2.28 -24.37 20.92
CA LYS A 227 2.51 -25.80 21.09
C LYS A 227 2.10 -26.56 19.84
N ASP A 228 2.71 -27.72 19.63
CA ASP A 228 2.45 -28.67 18.55
C ASP A 228 0.97 -29.11 18.46
N GLN A 229 0.30 -29.25 19.61
CA GLN A 229 -1.11 -29.63 19.70
C GLN A 229 -2.10 -28.46 19.69
N ASP A 230 -1.63 -27.21 19.61
CA ASP A 230 -2.52 -26.05 19.59
C ASP A 230 -3.47 -26.06 18.38
N THR A 231 -4.63 -25.44 18.55
CA THR A 231 -5.67 -25.34 17.52
C THR A 231 -5.82 -23.94 16.93
N ALA A 232 -5.22 -22.95 17.58
CA ALA A 232 -5.20 -21.55 17.15
C ALA A 232 -3.90 -20.86 17.57
N PHE A 233 -3.43 -19.93 16.75
CA PHE A 233 -2.43 -18.95 17.15
C PHE A 233 -3.12 -17.82 17.90
N THR A 234 -2.60 -17.44 19.06
CA THR A 234 -3.18 -16.37 19.90
C THR A 234 -2.16 -15.27 20.17
N GLY A 235 -2.65 -14.08 20.50
CA GLY A 235 -1.78 -12.96 20.81
C GLY A 235 -2.52 -11.63 20.90
N GLN A 236 -1.74 -10.56 20.82
CA GLN A 236 -2.23 -9.18 20.79
C GLN A 236 -1.77 -8.44 19.54
N ALA A 237 -2.59 -7.53 19.04
CA ALA A 237 -2.30 -6.65 17.91
C ALA A 237 -3.11 -5.35 18.06
N GLU A 238 -2.87 -4.38 17.20
CA GLU A 238 -3.69 -3.18 17.17
C GLU A 238 -5.15 -3.53 16.86
N PRO A 239 -6.14 -3.01 17.62
CA PRO A 239 -7.55 -3.35 17.45
C PRO A 239 -8.07 -3.15 16.01
N GLY A 240 -8.87 -4.09 15.53
CA GLY A 240 -9.53 -4.00 14.22
C GLY A 240 -8.65 -4.31 12.99
N LEU A 241 -7.32 -4.42 13.16
CA LEU A 241 -6.43 -4.82 12.07
C LEU A 241 -6.53 -6.32 11.78
N THR A 242 -6.23 -6.71 10.53
CA THR A 242 -6.15 -8.11 10.13
C THR A 242 -4.77 -8.66 10.46
N VAL A 243 -4.69 -9.62 11.37
CA VAL A 243 -3.45 -10.32 11.75
C VAL A 243 -3.23 -11.50 10.81
N SER A 244 -2.10 -11.50 10.10
CA SER A 244 -1.61 -12.61 9.28
C SER A 244 -0.46 -13.32 9.99
N ILE A 245 -0.58 -14.64 10.15
CA ILE A 245 0.46 -15.51 10.69
C ILE A 245 1.32 -16.01 9.53
N LEU A 246 2.63 -15.80 9.64
CA LEU A 246 3.62 -16.17 8.63
C LEU A 246 4.54 -17.26 9.16
N ASP A 247 4.89 -18.21 8.29
CA ASP A 247 5.92 -19.21 8.59
C ASP A 247 7.35 -18.67 8.38
N ALA A 248 8.36 -19.53 8.58
CA ALA A 248 9.76 -19.17 8.39
C ALA A 248 10.12 -18.75 6.94
N LYS A 249 9.29 -19.13 5.95
CA LYS A 249 9.44 -18.75 4.54
C LYS A 249 8.64 -17.49 4.19
N GLN A 250 8.11 -16.78 5.20
CA GLN A 250 7.26 -15.61 5.05
C GLN A 250 5.97 -15.90 4.27
N GLN A 251 5.52 -17.16 4.25
CA GLN A 251 4.25 -17.54 3.64
C GLN A 251 3.12 -17.43 4.66
N GLU A 252 2.00 -16.84 4.25
CA GLU A 252 0.81 -16.74 5.11
C GLU A 252 0.22 -18.14 5.33
N VAL A 253 0.04 -18.49 6.60
CA VAL A 253 -0.54 -19.77 7.03
C VAL A 253 -2.03 -19.61 7.31
N ALA A 254 -2.38 -18.53 8.00
CA ALA A 254 -3.75 -18.19 8.37
C ALA A 254 -3.82 -16.72 8.78
N ARG A 255 -5.04 -16.18 8.84
CA ARG A 255 -5.29 -14.80 9.28
C ARG A 255 -6.63 -14.63 9.97
N ALA A 256 -6.76 -13.61 10.82
CA ALA A 256 -8.01 -13.19 11.47
C ALA A 256 -7.92 -11.72 11.90
N LYS A 257 -9.05 -11.04 12.11
CA LYS A 257 -9.05 -9.69 12.68
C LYS A 257 -8.80 -9.74 14.20
N ALA A 258 -8.03 -8.78 14.70
CA ALA A 258 -7.95 -8.50 16.13
C ALA A 258 -9.26 -7.87 16.62
N ASP A 259 -9.69 -8.23 17.81
CA ASP A 259 -10.91 -7.71 18.43
C ASP A 259 -10.74 -6.26 18.91
N ALA A 260 -11.80 -5.68 19.47
CA ALA A 260 -11.80 -4.29 19.96
C ALA A 260 -10.81 -4.04 21.12
N ASN A 261 -10.39 -5.10 21.82
CA ASN A 261 -9.40 -5.05 22.89
C ASN A 261 -7.99 -5.38 22.38
N GLY A 262 -7.83 -5.63 21.07
CA GLY A 262 -6.56 -5.98 20.45
C GLY A 262 -6.17 -7.44 20.63
N GLN A 263 -7.03 -8.32 21.13
CA GLN A 263 -6.73 -9.75 21.18
C GLN A 263 -7.07 -10.41 19.84
N PHE A 264 -6.27 -11.39 19.44
CA PHE A 264 -6.57 -12.20 18.26
C PHE A 264 -6.49 -13.69 18.56
N SER A 265 -7.30 -14.47 17.83
CA SER A 265 -7.25 -15.92 17.78
C SER A 265 -7.41 -16.36 16.33
N VAL A 266 -6.32 -16.83 15.72
CA VAL A 266 -6.25 -17.26 14.34
C VAL A 266 -6.26 -18.79 14.31
N THR A 267 -7.34 -19.40 13.83
CA THR A 267 -7.47 -20.85 13.75
C THR A 267 -6.35 -21.46 12.89
N ILE A 268 -5.69 -22.50 13.40
CA ILE A 268 -4.68 -23.25 12.66
C ILE A 268 -5.40 -24.18 11.66
N PRO A 269 -5.07 -24.14 10.36
CA PRO A 269 -5.67 -25.03 9.36
C PRO A 269 -5.48 -26.50 9.74
N THR A 270 -6.53 -27.32 9.61
CA THR A 270 -6.49 -28.74 9.99
C THR A 270 -5.38 -29.52 9.28
N ALA A 271 -5.09 -29.18 8.02
CA ALA A 271 -4.00 -29.79 7.24
C ALA A 271 -2.58 -29.48 7.77
N LYS A 272 -2.46 -28.52 8.70
CA LYS A 272 -1.21 -28.16 9.38
C LYS A 272 -1.15 -28.66 10.82
N ARG A 273 -2.16 -29.42 11.27
CA ARG A 273 -2.24 -29.96 12.63
C ARG A 273 -1.88 -31.45 12.66
N PRO A 274 -1.11 -31.92 13.66
CA PRO A 274 -0.37 -31.11 14.64
C PRO A 274 0.72 -30.26 13.97
N LEU A 275 1.09 -29.15 14.61
CA LEU A 275 2.18 -28.30 14.11
C LEU A 275 3.51 -29.04 14.27
N THR A 276 4.41 -28.89 13.29
CA THR A 276 5.76 -29.45 13.37
C THR A 276 6.55 -28.75 14.49
N PRO A 277 7.12 -29.50 15.45
CA PRO A 277 7.98 -28.95 16.49
C PRO A 277 9.12 -28.09 15.96
N TYR A 278 9.50 -27.08 16.74
CA TYR A 278 10.60 -26.14 16.47
C TYR A 278 10.44 -25.30 15.18
N GLN A 279 9.31 -25.40 14.48
CA GLN A 279 8.98 -24.51 13.37
C GLN A 279 8.75 -23.09 13.90
N ALA A 280 9.27 -22.09 13.19
CA ALA A 280 9.11 -20.69 13.56
C ALA A 280 7.88 -20.06 12.90
N TYR A 281 7.17 -19.24 13.68
CA TYR A 281 6.08 -18.39 13.25
C TYR A 281 6.26 -16.95 13.75
N VAL A 282 5.77 -16.01 12.95
CA VAL A 282 5.64 -14.59 13.28
C VAL A 282 4.26 -14.10 12.83
N ALA A 283 3.88 -12.90 13.27
CA ALA A 283 2.65 -12.22 12.90
C ALA A 283 2.94 -10.83 12.32
N VAL A 284 2.13 -10.41 11.37
CA VAL A 284 2.08 -9.05 10.83
C VAL A 284 0.61 -8.64 10.79
N SER A 285 0.29 -7.42 11.18
CA SER A 285 -1.07 -6.88 11.00
C SER A 285 -1.16 -5.97 9.79
N ILE A 286 -2.33 -5.92 9.19
CA ILE A 286 -2.63 -5.19 7.97
C ILE A 286 -3.91 -4.38 8.18
N ASP A 287 -3.87 -3.08 7.87
CA ASP A 287 -5.05 -2.22 7.87
C ASP A 287 -5.92 -2.45 6.63
N ASP A 288 -7.09 -1.82 6.57
CA ASP A 288 -8.00 -1.95 5.44
C ASP A 288 -7.45 -1.28 4.16
N ALA A 289 -6.42 -0.42 4.27
CA ALA A 289 -5.71 0.20 3.16
C ALA A 289 -4.53 -0.64 2.63
N GLY A 290 -4.18 -1.75 3.30
CA GLY A 290 -3.06 -2.63 2.95
C GLY A 290 -1.72 -2.26 3.59
N ASN A 291 -1.66 -1.26 4.48
CA ASN A 291 -0.47 -0.91 5.24
C ASN A 291 -0.15 -1.98 6.28
N LYS A 292 1.12 -2.30 6.42
CA LYS A 292 1.60 -3.37 7.31
C LYS A 292 2.26 -2.80 8.56
N THR A 293 2.05 -3.47 9.69
CA THR A 293 2.80 -3.23 10.92
C THR A 293 4.23 -3.77 10.82
N PRO A 294 5.11 -3.41 11.76
CA PRO A 294 6.32 -4.20 12.02
C PRO A 294 5.97 -5.67 12.33
N VAL A 295 6.94 -6.56 12.09
CA VAL A 295 6.82 -8.00 12.38
C VAL A 295 6.86 -8.25 13.88
N SER A 296 6.06 -9.20 14.37
CA SER A 296 6.01 -9.61 15.77
C SER A 296 7.30 -10.26 16.27
N ASN A 297 7.33 -10.58 17.57
CA ASN A 297 8.23 -11.57 18.13
C ASN A 297 8.11 -12.92 17.39
N LYS A 298 9.24 -13.62 17.26
CA LYS A 298 9.30 -14.98 16.70
C LYS A 298 8.97 -16.00 17.78
N GLN A 299 8.05 -16.92 17.50
CA GLN A 299 7.72 -18.05 18.35
C GLN A 299 8.11 -19.35 17.66
N LEU A 300 8.71 -20.26 18.43
CA LEU A 300 8.96 -21.64 18.00
C LEU A 300 7.85 -22.52 18.55
N VAL A 301 7.40 -23.48 17.75
CA VAL A 301 6.48 -24.52 18.20
C VAL A 301 7.16 -25.36 19.28
N GLN A 302 6.57 -25.38 20.48
CA GLN A 302 6.98 -26.22 21.59
C GLN A 302 6.49 -27.63 21.36
N ASP A 303 7.41 -28.58 21.51
CA ASP A 303 7.09 -29.99 21.43
C ASP A 303 6.51 -30.47 22.76
N THR A 304 5.30 -31.01 22.72
CA THR A 304 4.61 -31.54 23.91
C THR A 304 4.12 -32.97 23.74
N THR A 305 4.42 -33.58 22.58
CA THR A 305 3.98 -34.94 22.27
C THR A 305 5.11 -35.92 22.56
N PRO A 306 4.92 -36.91 23.45
CA PRO A 306 5.88 -37.97 23.66
C PRO A 306 6.09 -38.84 22.42
N PRO A 307 7.28 -39.46 22.27
CA PRO A 307 7.53 -40.41 21.20
C PRO A 307 6.72 -41.70 21.38
N GLU A 308 6.43 -42.40 20.29
CA GLU A 308 5.69 -43.65 20.28
C GLU A 308 6.51 -44.77 19.61
N ALA A 309 6.31 -46.01 20.04
CA ALA A 309 6.74 -47.19 19.29
C ALA A 309 5.92 -48.40 19.72
N LYS A 310 6.03 -49.49 18.97
CA LYS A 310 5.44 -50.78 19.32
C LYS A 310 6.52 -51.78 19.74
N PRO A 311 6.24 -52.63 20.75
CA PRO A 311 7.17 -53.68 21.15
C PRO A 311 7.29 -54.73 20.04
N LEU A 312 8.50 -55.19 19.77
CA LEU A 312 8.78 -56.30 18.85
C LEU A 312 9.09 -57.56 19.68
N LYS A 313 8.17 -58.53 19.71
CA LYS A 313 8.42 -59.81 20.39
C LYS A 313 9.58 -60.53 19.73
N GLN A 314 10.58 -60.92 20.52
CA GLN A 314 11.77 -61.62 20.04
C GLN A 314 12.13 -62.80 20.94
N THR A 315 12.81 -63.77 20.34
CA THR A 315 13.35 -64.95 21.03
C THR A 315 14.86 -64.87 21.02
N PHE A 316 15.47 -65.01 22.19
CA PHE A 316 16.93 -64.97 22.38
C PHE A 316 17.42 -66.31 22.92
N LYS A 317 18.66 -66.68 22.61
CA LYS A 317 19.28 -67.88 23.20
C LYS A 317 19.90 -67.56 24.55
N GLN A 318 19.86 -68.50 25.48
CA GLN A 318 20.46 -68.35 26.80
C GLN A 318 21.96 -68.00 26.69
N GLY A 319 22.38 -66.97 27.43
CA GLY A 319 23.75 -66.46 27.43
C GLY A 319 24.14 -65.64 26.19
N GLU A 320 23.19 -65.30 25.32
CA GLU A 320 23.40 -64.31 24.25
C GLU A 320 23.56 -62.89 24.83
N ALA A 321 24.35 -62.06 24.16
CA ALA A 321 24.53 -60.68 24.59
C ALA A 321 23.29 -59.84 24.23
N ALA A 322 22.91 -58.92 25.12
CA ALA A 322 21.85 -57.97 24.85
C ALA A 322 22.12 -57.17 23.57
N PRO A 323 21.07 -56.87 22.77
CA PRO A 323 21.18 -55.88 21.71
C PRO A 323 21.74 -54.58 22.29
N LYS A 324 22.87 -54.13 21.76
CA LYS A 324 23.52 -52.88 22.20
C LYS A 324 22.63 -51.66 21.96
N ASP A 325 21.84 -51.71 20.89
CA ASP A 325 20.86 -50.69 20.56
C ASP A 325 19.45 -51.21 20.89
N PRO A 326 18.77 -50.65 21.91
CA PRO A 326 17.40 -51.04 22.27
C PRO A 326 16.38 -50.80 21.14
N ARG A 327 16.71 -49.98 20.13
CA ARG A 327 15.84 -49.79 18.96
C ARG A 327 15.54 -51.09 18.22
N GLN A 328 16.42 -52.09 18.34
CA GLN A 328 16.23 -53.42 17.75
C GLN A 328 15.03 -54.17 18.35
N LEU A 329 14.57 -53.78 19.55
CA LEU A 329 13.44 -54.40 20.24
C LEU A 329 12.09 -53.71 19.94
N LEU A 330 12.08 -52.74 19.03
CA LEU A 330 10.91 -51.90 18.74
C LEU A 330 10.62 -51.89 17.23
N THR A 331 9.36 -51.64 16.90
CA THR A 331 8.90 -51.32 15.54
C THR A 331 8.03 -50.07 15.57
N ASP A 332 7.78 -49.47 14.41
CA ASP A 332 6.90 -48.30 14.26
C ASP A 332 7.29 -47.14 15.19
N ILE A 333 8.60 -46.92 15.37
CA ILE A 333 9.11 -45.79 16.15
C ILE A 333 8.72 -44.50 15.45
N TYR A 334 8.02 -43.63 16.17
CA TYR A 334 7.51 -42.36 15.68
C TYR A 334 7.74 -41.26 16.72
N ASP A 335 8.09 -40.09 16.22
CA ASP A 335 8.17 -38.86 16.98
C ASP A 335 7.83 -37.71 16.02
N ASN A 336 7.07 -36.72 16.51
CA ASN A 336 6.61 -35.57 15.72
C ASN A 336 7.75 -34.59 15.36
N ALA A 337 8.83 -34.54 16.15
CA ALA A 337 10.07 -33.85 15.82
C ALA A 337 11.03 -34.72 14.98
N GLY A 338 10.82 -36.03 14.98
CA GLY A 338 11.51 -37.02 14.14
C GLY A 338 12.39 -37.97 14.95
N ILE A 339 12.80 -39.06 14.32
CA ILE A 339 13.46 -40.21 15.00
C ILE A 339 15.00 -40.22 14.92
N GLY A 340 15.58 -39.17 14.33
CA GLY A 340 17.03 -38.97 14.26
C GLY A 340 17.66 -38.98 15.65
N SER A 341 18.96 -39.30 15.76
CA SER A 341 19.65 -39.34 17.06
C SER A 341 19.70 -37.97 17.75
N GLU A 342 19.55 -36.88 16.99
CA GLU A 342 19.42 -35.51 17.46
C GLU A 342 18.06 -35.19 18.09
N ASN A 343 17.04 -36.00 17.81
CA ASN A 343 15.66 -35.77 18.23
C ASN A 343 15.11 -36.86 19.17
N LEU A 344 15.64 -38.10 19.10
CA LEU A 344 15.15 -39.23 19.88
C LEU A 344 16.27 -40.08 20.48
N THR A 345 16.29 -40.16 21.80
CA THR A 345 17.16 -41.05 22.58
C THR A 345 16.40 -42.30 22.99
N VAL A 346 16.98 -43.48 22.78
CA VAL A 346 16.38 -44.77 23.15
C VAL A 346 17.35 -45.53 24.05
N THR A 347 16.91 -45.90 25.24
CA THR A 347 17.74 -46.52 26.29
C THR A 347 17.00 -47.68 26.96
N TYR A 348 17.73 -48.57 27.62
CA TYR A 348 17.12 -49.52 28.55
C TYR A 348 16.85 -48.82 29.88
N GLU A 349 15.61 -48.90 30.37
CA GLU A 349 15.30 -48.58 31.76
C GLU A 349 15.60 -49.80 32.64
N THR A 350 15.27 -51.00 32.13
CA THR A 350 15.62 -52.28 32.74
C THR A 350 16.31 -53.13 31.68
N ALA A 351 17.58 -53.47 31.91
CA ALA A 351 18.33 -54.29 30.98
C ALA A 351 17.76 -55.73 30.94
N PRO A 352 17.71 -56.37 29.77
CA PRO A 352 17.34 -57.77 29.68
C PRO A 352 18.32 -58.68 30.41
N ASP A 353 17.81 -59.69 31.11
CA ASP A 353 18.63 -60.75 31.72
C ASP A 353 18.50 -62.06 30.94
N PHE A 354 19.45 -62.34 30.06
CA PHE A 354 19.44 -63.58 29.25
C PHE A 354 19.99 -64.80 29.98
N THR A 355 20.23 -64.74 31.29
CA THR A 355 20.67 -65.91 32.08
C THR A 355 19.51 -66.81 32.48
N GLU A 356 18.34 -66.23 32.71
CA GLU A 356 17.12 -66.95 33.09
C GLU A 356 16.30 -67.37 31.86
N LEU A 357 15.86 -68.62 31.81
CA LEU A 357 15.00 -69.13 30.74
C LEU A 357 13.56 -68.67 30.93
N GLY A 358 12.83 -68.50 29.82
CA GLY A 358 11.40 -68.22 29.83
C GLY A 358 11.02 -66.81 29.36
N ALA A 359 9.76 -66.46 29.57
CA ALA A 359 9.21 -65.17 29.17
C ALA A 359 9.65 -64.06 30.13
N GLN A 360 10.16 -62.97 29.58
CA GLN A 360 10.58 -61.78 30.34
C GLN A 360 10.05 -60.52 29.66
N VAL A 361 10.06 -59.40 30.39
CA VAL A 361 9.66 -58.10 29.86
C VAL A 361 10.81 -57.11 30.06
N VAL A 362 11.32 -56.59 28.95
CA VAL A 362 12.37 -55.56 28.91
C VAL A 362 11.72 -54.20 28.83
N THR A 363 12.12 -53.26 29.67
CA THR A 363 11.58 -51.89 29.59
C THR A 363 12.53 -51.00 28.80
N VAL A 364 12.08 -50.56 27.63
CA VAL A 364 12.78 -49.61 26.78
C VAL A 364 12.20 -48.22 27.00
N LYS A 365 13.07 -47.24 27.23
CA LYS A 365 12.73 -45.83 27.42
C LYS A 365 13.08 -45.02 26.18
N LEU A 366 12.06 -44.35 25.64
CA LEU A 366 12.20 -43.35 24.60
C LEU A 366 12.16 -41.97 25.27
N THR A 367 13.04 -41.08 24.87
CA THR A 367 13.08 -39.68 25.33
C THR A 367 13.34 -38.81 24.12
N ASP A 368 12.39 -37.92 23.82
CA ASP A 368 12.56 -36.96 22.73
C ASP A 368 13.49 -35.80 23.15
N LYS A 369 13.72 -34.89 22.22
CA LYS A 369 14.55 -33.69 22.43
C LYS A 369 13.97 -32.69 23.43
N ALA A 370 12.65 -32.61 23.55
CA ALA A 370 11.99 -31.76 24.53
C ALA A 370 11.95 -32.39 25.93
N GLY A 371 12.37 -33.65 26.05
CA GLY A 371 12.38 -34.41 27.28
C GLY A 371 11.06 -35.12 27.57
N ASN A 372 10.12 -35.20 26.62
CA ASN A 372 8.95 -36.06 26.78
C ASN A 372 9.38 -37.53 26.66
N GLN A 373 8.75 -38.40 27.44
CA GLN A 373 9.20 -39.77 27.63
C GLN A 373 8.08 -40.79 27.46
N THR A 374 8.43 -41.94 26.89
CA THR A 374 7.56 -43.10 26.78
C THR A 374 8.32 -44.34 27.20
N LEU A 375 7.72 -45.14 28.10
CA LEU A 375 8.25 -46.43 28.53
C LEU A 375 7.48 -47.55 27.82
N ILE A 376 8.20 -48.48 27.22
CA ILE A 376 7.63 -49.59 26.46
C ILE A 376 8.14 -50.90 27.05
N GLY A 377 7.20 -51.73 27.51
CA GLY A 377 7.47 -53.10 27.90
C GLY A 377 7.52 -54.01 26.67
N VAL A 378 8.70 -54.56 26.37
CA VAL A 378 8.92 -55.49 25.26
C VAL A 378 8.95 -56.91 25.80
N PRO A 379 7.99 -57.78 25.44
CA PRO A 379 8.03 -59.18 25.81
C PRO A 379 9.13 -59.88 25.00
N ILE A 380 10.05 -60.54 25.70
CA ILE A 380 11.10 -61.38 25.12
C ILE A 380 10.97 -62.81 25.65
N GLU A 381 11.51 -63.76 24.92
CA GLU A 381 11.51 -65.18 25.30
C GLU A 381 12.92 -65.73 25.22
N VAL A 382 13.46 -66.21 26.34
CA VAL A 382 14.82 -66.78 26.41
C VAL A 382 14.74 -68.29 26.37
N VAL A 383 15.30 -68.90 25.32
CA VAL A 383 15.27 -70.35 25.08
C VAL A 383 16.66 -70.97 25.24
N THR A 384 16.72 -72.27 25.45
CA THR A 384 17.98 -73.00 25.59
C THR A 384 18.85 -72.89 24.33
N ARG A 385 20.16 -72.83 24.53
CA ARG A 385 21.10 -73.04 23.42
C ARG A 385 20.96 -74.50 22.96
N GLU A 386 20.65 -74.71 21.68
CA GLU A 386 20.73 -76.06 21.09
C GLU A 386 22.13 -76.62 21.35
N SER A 387 22.18 -77.72 22.10
CA SER A 387 23.40 -78.41 22.46
C SER A 387 23.81 -79.30 21.30
N CYS A 388 24.78 -78.87 20.49
CA CYS A 388 25.51 -79.77 19.61
C CYS A 388 26.40 -80.69 20.48
N ILE A 389 25.85 -81.81 20.94
CA ILE A 389 26.65 -82.95 21.43
C ILE A 389 26.64 -84.00 20.31
N GLY A 390 27.83 -84.26 19.75
CA GLY A 390 28.01 -84.88 18.45
C GLY A 390 27.94 -86.41 18.41
N SER A 391 28.27 -86.97 17.24
CA SER A 391 28.69 -88.36 17.10
C SER A 391 30.07 -88.42 16.45
N SER A 392 31.06 -88.85 17.22
CA SER A 392 32.34 -89.33 16.73
C SER A 392 32.22 -90.78 16.25
N THR A 393 32.93 -91.07 15.14
CA THR A 393 33.51 -92.35 14.70
C THR A 393 32.60 -93.54 14.36
N GLY A 394 32.72 -94.02 13.12
CA GLY A 394 32.32 -95.36 12.68
C GLY A 394 32.33 -95.48 11.15
N SER A 395 33.43 -95.94 10.57
CA SER A 395 33.50 -96.28 9.14
C SER A 395 32.77 -97.60 8.89
N GLU A 396 31.96 -97.69 7.84
CA GLU A 396 32.01 -98.75 6.83
C GLU A 396 30.99 -98.49 5.70
N ASN A 397 31.41 -98.85 4.48
CA ASN A 397 30.66 -98.76 3.23
C ASN A 397 29.38 -99.61 3.25
N ILE A 398 28.36 -99.22 2.48
CA ILE A 398 27.73 -100.02 1.41
C ILE A 398 26.62 -99.20 0.69
N SER A 399 26.80 -99.12 -0.63
CA SER A 399 25.81 -99.15 -1.73
C SER A 399 24.58 -98.23 -1.77
N ALA A 400 24.58 -97.43 -2.84
CA ALA A 400 23.49 -96.97 -3.71
C ALA A 400 22.08 -97.58 -3.53
N GLY A 401 21.07 -96.69 -3.60
CA GLY A 401 19.67 -97.06 -3.80
C GLY A 401 18.74 -95.83 -3.90
N THR A 402 18.20 -95.63 -5.08
CA THR A 402 17.33 -94.55 -5.59
C THR A 402 16.03 -94.31 -4.81
N GLY A 403 15.63 -93.03 -4.67
CA GLY A 403 14.24 -92.57 -4.86
C GLY A 403 13.33 -92.41 -3.63
N GLY A 404 12.63 -91.26 -3.58
CA GLY A 404 11.26 -91.17 -3.06
C GLY A 404 11.07 -90.67 -1.63
N SER A 405 10.73 -89.37 -1.53
CA SER A 405 9.82 -88.73 -0.55
C SER A 405 9.07 -89.61 0.45
N GLN A 406 9.00 -89.21 1.73
CA GLN A 406 7.74 -88.95 2.48
C GLN A 406 7.98 -88.11 3.76
N GLN A 407 6.90 -87.38 4.09
CA GLN A 407 6.58 -86.48 5.20
C GLN A 407 7.15 -86.82 6.59
N LEU A 408 7.41 -85.78 7.38
CA LEU A 408 7.15 -85.80 8.83
C LEU A 408 6.49 -84.47 9.24
N GLU A 409 5.26 -84.59 9.73
CA GLU A 409 4.50 -83.59 10.46
C GLU A 409 5.27 -83.13 11.69
N ASN A 410 5.20 -81.84 12.02
CA ASN A 410 5.48 -81.37 13.38
C ASN A 410 4.26 -80.64 13.92
N HIS A 411 3.69 -81.27 14.94
CA HIS A 411 2.50 -80.87 15.67
C HIS A 411 2.75 -79.63 16.54
N PHE A 412 1.75 -78.74 16.47
CA PHE A 412 1.38 -77.70 17.43
C PHE A 412 1.47 -78.16 18.91
N PHE A 413 1.94 -77.26 19.77
CA PHE A 413 1.53 -77.22 21.18
C PHE A 413 1.12 -75.80 21.54
N GLU A 414 -0.17 -75.59 21.74
CA GLU A 414 -0.72 -74.43 22.43
C GLU A 414 -0.44 -74.57 23.94
N SER A 415 -0.04 -73.48 24.58
CA SER A 415 -0.29 -73.31 26.01
C SER A 415 -0.89 -71.93 26.24
N GLU A 416 -2.15 -71.94 26.65
CA GLU A 416 -2.85 -70.77 27.17
C GLU A 416 -2.23 -70.39 28.51
N ASN A 417 -1.92 -69.10 28.69
CA ASN A 417 -1.78 -68.51 30.01
C ASN A 417 -2.44 -67.11 30.00
N VAL A 418 -3.51 -67.01 30.79
CA VAL A 418 -4.32 -65.80 30.99
C VAL A 418 -3.97 -65.22 32.35
N ILE A 419 -3.48 -63.97 32.43
CA ILE A 419 -3.62 -63.12 33.64
C ILE A 419 -3.87 -61.63 33.28
N GLN A 420 -5.13 -61.23 33.50
CA GLN A 420 -5.69 -59.97 34.04
C GLN A 420 -5.02 -58.61 33.73
N VAL A 421 -5.72 -57.79 32.93
CA VAL A 421 -5.55 -56.32 32.88
C VAL A 421 -6.54 -55.67 33.84
N GLN A 422 -6.04 -55.01 34.89
CA GLN A 422 -6.86 -54.21 35.79
C GLN A 422 -7.08 -52.82 35.18
N LYS A 423 -8.30 -52.55 34.70
CA LYS A 423 -8.74 -51.23 34.21
C LYS A 423 -9.66 -50.61 35.25
N LEU A 424 -9.25 -49.49 35.86
CA LEU A 424 -10.16 -48.64 36.63
C LEU A 424 -10.98 -47.75 35.68
N ALA A 425 -12.30 -47.75 35.94
CA ALA A 425 -13.44 -47.04 35.34
C ALA A 425 -13.20 -45.54 35.02
N SER A 426 -13.97 -44.77 34.23
CA SER A 426 -15.30 -44.84 33.56
C SER A 426 -15.40 -43.58 32.65
N GLN A 427 -16.20 -43.54 31.58
CA GLN A 427 -17.54 -42.91 31.56
C GLN A 427 -18.34 -43.25 30.27
N PRO A 428 -19.68 -43.06 30.26
CA PRO A 428 -20.59 -44.05 29.70
C PRO A 428 -21.16 -43.77 28.29
N LYS A 429 -21.69 -44.87 27.75
CA LYS A 429 -22.42 -45.07 26.49
C LYS A 429 -23.62 -44.14 26.30
N SER A 430 -23.97 -43.88 25.03
CA SER A 430 -25.34 -44.15 24.57
C SER A 430 -25.36 -44.69 23.14
N GLN A 431 -26.13 -45.77 22.96
CA GLN A 431 -26.42 -46.50 21.73
C GLN A 431 -27.37 -45.70 20.82
N TRP A 432 -27.51 -46.06 19.53
CA TRP A 432 -28.77 -46.55 18.93
C TRP A 432 -28.53 -47.12 17.50
N HIS A 433 -28.76 -48.43 17.39
CA HIS A 433 -29.47 -49.18 16.35
C HIS A 433 -28.97 -49.34 14.88
N ILE A 434 -28.93 -50.64 14.54
CA ILE A 434 -28.64 -51.34 13.29
C ILE A 434 -29.77 -51.15 12.26
N ARG A 435 -29.40 -51.09 10.97
CA ARG A 435 -30.10 -51.84 9.91
C ARG A 435 -29.09 -52.38 8.88
N GLU A 436 -28.99 -53.70 8.81
CA GLU A 436 -28.47 -54.41 7.66
C GLU A 436 -29.45 -54.34 6.49
N ARG A 437 -28.93 -54.23 5.26
CA ARG A 437 -29.59 -54.81 4.07
C ARG A 437 -28.60 -54.99 2.91
N THR A 438 -28.21 -56.25 2.72
CA THR A 438 -28.05 -57.00 1.44
C THR A 438 -27.82 -56.23 0.13
N LEU A 439 -26.72 -56.60 -0.55
CA LEU A 439 -26.50 -56.47 -2.00
C LEU A 439 -27.52 -57.30 -2.81
N PRO A 440 -27.80 -56.95 -4.08
CA PRO A 440 -27.17 -57.70 -5.18
C PRO A 440 -26.75 -56.91 -6.45
N SER A 441 -25.73 -57.47 -7.11
CA SER A 441 -25.45 -57.59 -8.56
C SER A 441 -26.70 -57.49 -9.48
N THR A 442 -26.75 -57.00 -10.73
CA THR A 442 -25.85 -57.01 -11.92
C THR A 442 -26.50 -56.22 -13.09
N GLY A 443 -25.69 -55.75 -14.06
CA GLY A 443 -26.05 -55.47 -15.47
C GLY A 443 -26.50 -54.03 -15.81
N ASP A 444 -26.10 -53.36 -16.89
CA ASP A 444 -25.42 -53.79 -18.12
C ASP A 444 -24.88 -52.55 -18.89
N ARG A 445 -23.69 -52.71 -19.49
CA ARG A 445 -23.21 -52.28 -20.84
C ARG A 445 -23.34 -50.82 -21.37
N ALA A 446 -22.18 -50.26 -21.73
CA ALA A 446 -21.71 -49.89 -23.09
C ALA A 446 -20.60 -48.81 -22.98
N MET A 447 -19.32 -49.13 -23.11
CA MET A 447 -18.49 -49.24 -24.34
C MET A 447 -18.16 -47.92 -25.08
N ASP A 448 -16.86 -47.82 -25.38
CA ASP A 448 -16.12 -46.96 -26.33
C ASP A 448 -15.89 -45.48 -25.92
N GLY A 449 -14.67 -44.94 -25.84
CA GLY A 449 -13.39 -45.31 -26.43
C GLY A 449 -13.04 -44.35 -27.58
N ALA A 450 -12.18 -43.34 -27.35
CA ALA A 450 -11.14 -42.88 -28.28
C ALA A 450 -10.56 -41.50 -27.91
N VAL A 451 -9.24 -41.45 -28.03
CA VAL A 451 -8.34 -40.29 -28.06
C VAL A 451 -8.42 -39.61 -29.43
N ALA A 452 -8.44 -38.28 -29.52
CA ALA A 452 -7.82 -37.50 -30.60
C ALA A 452 -7.80 -35.99 -30.34
N LEU A 453 -6.65 -35.37 -30.63
CA LEU A 453 -6.43 -33.93 -30.76
C LEU A 453 -7.39 -33.27 -31.76
N GLY A 454 -7.78 -32.01 -31.47
CA GLY A 454 -8.46 -31.16 -32.44
C GLY A 454 -8.47 -29.70 -32.02
N VAL A 455 -7.57 -28.92 -32.62
CA VAL A 455 -7.58 -27.46 -32.66
C VAL A 455 -8.89 -26.97 -33.25
N PHE A 456 -9.60 -26.03 -32.60
CA PHE A 456 -10.49 -25.11 -33.31
C PHE A 456 -10.55 -23.72 -32.66
N LEU A 457 -10.27 -22.76 -33.53
CA LEU A 457 -10.31 -21.32 -33.40
C LEU A 457 -11.78 -20.84 -33.46
N LEU A 458 -12.17 -19.84 -32.65
CA LEU A 458 -12.85 -18.59 -33.08
C LEU A 458 -13.75 -17.96 -31.99
N LEU A 459 -13.41 -16.69 -31.71
CA LEU A 459 -14.28 -15.52 -31.53
C LEU A 459 -15.22 -15.46 -30.31
N ALA A 460 -14.95 -14.52 -29.40
CA ALA A 460 -15.41 -13.13 -29.55
C ALA A 460 -15.19 -12.36 -28.23
N THR A 461 -14.19 -11.47 -28.19
CA THR A 461 -14.18 -10.35 -27.24
C THR A 461 -14.12 -9.05 -28.03
N SER A 462 -15.23 -8.34 -27.98
CA SER A 462 -15.42 -7.00 -28.52
C SER A 462 -14.45 -6.00 -27.87
N THR A 463 -13.68 -5.31 -28.73
CA THR A 463 -13.43 -3.84 -28.79
C THR A 463 -13.40 -3.06 -27.47
N LEU A 464 -12.37 -2.27 -27.13
CA LEU A 464 -11.87 -1.05 -27.81
C LEU A 464 -10.51 -0.69 -27.13
N TRP A 465 -9.35 -0.60 -27.76
CA TRP A 465 -8.84 0.20 -28.89
C TRP A 465 -8.56 1.68 -28.59
N ILE A 466 -7.25 1.98 -28.64
CA ILE A 466 -6.54 3.26 -28.85
C ILE A 466 -6.26 4.18 -27.67
N TYR A 467 -5.01 4.08 -27.21
CA TYR A 467 -4.12 5.24 -27.13
C TYR A 467 -2.69 4.80 -27.45
N ARG A 468 -1.91 5.65 -28.13
CA ARG A 468 -0.52 5.47 -28.62
C ARG A 468 -0.33 4.78 -29.98
N ARG A 469 -0.72 5.47 -31.05
CA ARG A 469 0.07 5.47 -32.29
C ARG A 469 -0.15 6.76 -33.10
N LYS A 470 0.40 7.88 -32.64
CA LYS A 470 0.46 9.12 -33.44
C LYS A 470 1.70 9.97 -33.15
N GLN A 471 2.89 9.38 -33.38
CA GLN A 471 4.15 10.10 -33.59
C GLN A 471 5.03 9.21 -34.48
N ARG A 472 4.81 9.29 -35.80
CA ARG A 472 5.71 8.94 -36.93
C ARG A 472 4.88 8.85 -38.21
N LYS A 473 4.46 10.02 -38.72
CA LYS A 473 4.14 10.25 -40.13
C LYS A 473 4.29 11.75 -40.39
N SER A 474 5.53 12.21 -40.36
CA SER A 474 5.99 13.38 -41.10
C SER A 474 7.28 12.95 -41.81
N MET A 475 7.13 12.15 -42.85
CA MET A 475 8.08 12.03 -43.94
C MET A 475 7.34 11.33 -45.07
N ASN A 476 7.32 12.03 -46.19
CA ASN A 476 6.75 11.72 -47.51
C ASN A 476 5.34 12.24 -47.76
N GLU A 477 5.34 13.20 -48.68
CA GLU A 477 4.27 13.93 -49.38
C GLU A 477 3.78 15.24 -48.75
#